data_AF-A0A2T7UAU5-F1
#
_entry.id   AF-A0A2T7UAU5-F1
#
_cell.length_a   1.000
_cell.length_b   1.000
_cell.length_c   1.000
_cell.angle_alpha   90.00
_cell.angle_beta   90.00
_cell.angle_gamma   90.00
#
_symmetry.space_group_name_H-M   'P 1'
#
loop_
_entity.id
_entity.type
_entity.pdbx_description
1 polymer ?
#
loop_
_entity_poly.entity_id
_entity_poly.type
_entity_poly.pdbx_seq_one_letter_code
_entity_poly.pdbx_strand_id
1 'polypeptide(L)'
;MKVLVDLKPALDGYAGIPQECRLLFKGLRQMNGFEVEGLIQHGGRRLRAALPEQHHWSQDKQIDGLSKFVVSMYEKPFDNFAQALLYDIKRRFSRGFLRLRANLGLSLPLSRFEADLFEDFVWRTFFSKTLNADCQAQLMQTRHRVLSVPRQMMHKAGLDGLKFSQTPSYAQIDTKGFDAFVTQNPFPGRVDPSTQMVVRYHDAVPILMPHTTRDKAFDQAAHFHALKDNLKRGAWFSCISHATRNDLLTIFPQAEPRSVVIPNIVSDEYYPDPSPPHIVHQVIRNRVAVDDLVKTKLPKAFAQQVADSDKPMQYLLMVSTIEPRKNHALLIQAWEMLRYGTHSQLKLVVVGNSGWDQGPVLQSFRPWAAAGELFWLNNVPAAELRALYTHAQATVCPGLAEGFDYSGVEAMKCACPVAASDIPVHREIYDQAAVYFNAYSAADASQSIGQLLSPESQTQRDQLRMQGLQMGQRYTENAILPQWTEMFARLSPSKR
;
A
#
# COMPACT_ATOMS: atom_id res chain seq x y z
N MET A 1 -8.59 24.88 -4.86
CA MET A 1 -9.32 23.62 -5.04
C MET A 1 -9.38 22.88 -3.73
N LYS A 2 -10.57 22.52 -3.26
CA LYS A 2 -10.78 21.77 -2.03
C LYS A 2 -10.90 20.28 -2.33
N VAL A 3 -9.97 19.48 -1.81
CA VAL A 3 -9.81 18.05 -2.14
C VAL A 3 -9.98 17.22 -0.88
N LEU A 4 -10.83 16.20 -0.97
CA LEU A 4 -10.95 15.16 0.04
C LEU A 4 -10.09 13.96 -0.39
N VAL A 5 -9.25 13.43 0.50
CA VAL A 5 -8.41 12.25 0.23
C VAL A 5 -8.80 11.10 1.14
N ASP A 6 -9.02 9.92 0.57
CA ASP A 6 -9.30 8.70 1.31
C ASP A 6 -8.08 8.21 2.11
N LEU A 7 -8.13 8.36 3.44
CA LEU A 7 -7.06 7.95 4.36
C LEU A 7 -7.23 6.52 4.89
N LYS A 8 -8.28 5.78 4.49
CA LYS A 8 -8.47 4.39 4.96
C LYS A 8 -7.22 3.53 4.74
N PRO A 9 -6.55 3.51 3.57
CA PRO A 9 -5.38 2.65 3.40
C PRO A 9 -4.22 2.98 4.33
N ALA A 10 -4.06 4.25 4.74
CA ALA A 10 -3.03 4.64 5.72
C ALA A 10 -3.27 4.01 7.11
N LEU A 11 -4.44 3.43 7.38
CA LEU A 11 -4.70 2.64 8.58
C LEU A 11 -4.22 1.19 8.47
N ASP A 12 -4.25 0.61 7.27
CA ASP A 12 -4.19 -0.84 7.07
C ASP A 12 -2.76 -1.41 6.91
N GLY A 13 -1.72 -0.57 6.88
CA GLY A 13 -0.35 -1.08 6.74
C GLY A 13 0.76 -0.03 6.77
N TYR A 14 2.00 -0.47 6.50
CA TYR A 14 3.21 0.36 6.54
C TYR A 14 3.68 0.75 5.13
N ALA A 15 3.88 -0.23 4.25
CA ALA A 15 4.43 -0.04 2.90
C ALA A 15 3.38 -0.26 1.79
N GLY A 16 3.70 0.14 0.56
CA GLY A 16 2.82 -0.01 -0.61
C GLY A 16 1.73 1.06 -0.68
N ILE A 17 0.47 0.66 -0.94
CA ILE A 17 -0.69 1.58 -1.00
C ILE A 17 -0.82 2.45 0.27
N PRO A 18 -0.65 1.92 1.52
CA PRO A 18 -0.59 2.75 2.72
C PRO A 18 0.47 3.85 2.69
N GLN A 19 1.68 3.55 2.19
CA GLN A 19 2.78 4.51 2.05
C GLN A 19 2.46 5.57 0.98
N GLU A 20 1.96 5.14 -0.19
CA GLU A 20 1.49 6.05 -1.24
C GLU A 20 0.45 7.05 -0.71
N CYS A 21 -0.54 6.54 0.04
CA CYS A 21 -1.62 7.35 0.58
C CYS A 21 -1.08 8.50 1.44
N ARG A 22 -0.04 8.25 2.24
CA ARG A 22 0.60 9.26 3.09
C ARG A 22 1.43 10.24 2.27
N LEU A 23 2.25 9.75 1.35
CA LEU A 23 3.11 10.58 0.50
C LEU A 23 2.26 11.50 -0.39
N LEU A 24 1.22 10.97 -1.02
CA LEU A 24 0.28 11.75 -1.82
C LEU A 24 -0.46 12.79 -0.96
N PHE A 25 -0.97 12.40 0.20
CA PHE A 25 -1.65 13.35 1.10
C PHE A 25 -0.72 14.50 1.52
N LYS A 26 0.51 14.18 1.91
CA LYS A 26 1.55 15.17 2.24
C LYS A 26 1.87 16.08 1.06
N GLY A 27 2.12 15.49 -0.12
CA GLY A 27 2.47 16.23 -1.31
C GLY A 27 1.37 17.19 -1.77
N LEU A 28 0.12 16.73 -1.86
CA LEU A 28 -1.02 17.58 -2.23
C LEU A 28 -1.22 18.73 -1.22
N ARG A 29 -0.96 18.51 0.07
CA ARG A 29 -1.04 19.54 1.12
C ARG A 29 0.02 20.63 0.96
N GLN A 30 1.19 20.29 0.44
CA GLN A 30 2.30 21.22 0.23
C GLN A 30 2.17 22.02 -1.07
N MET A 31 1.28 21.62 -1.96
CA MET A 31 1.03 22.33 -3.21
C MET A 31 0.17 23.58 -3.00
N ASN A 32 0.60 24.69 -3.59
CA ASN A 32 -0.15 25.94 -3.57
C ASN A 32 -1.51 25.79 -4.28
N GLY A 33 -2.55 26.39 -3.71
CA GLY A 33 -3.90 26.37 -4.30
C GLY A 33 -4.75 25.15 -3.95
N PHE A 34 -4.27 24.23 -3.10
CA PHE A 34 -5.03 23.08 -2.63
C PHE A 34 -5.38 23.19 -1.14
N GLU A 35 -6.67 23.02 -0.81
CA GLU A 35 -7.14 22.78 0.56
C GLU A 35 -7.46 21.30 0.68
N VAL A 36 -6.59 20.53 1.33
CA VAL A 36 -6.72 19.08 1.40
C VAL A 36 -7.20 18.65 2.78
N GLU A 37 -8.28 17.87 2.81
CA GLU A 37 -8.81 17.23 4.01
C GLU A 37 -8.75 15.70 3.87
N GLY A 38 -8.60 14.99 4.99
CA GLY A 38 -8.56 13.53 4.99
C GLY A 38 -9.91 12.90 5.35
N LEU A 39 -10.37 11.91 4.59
CA LEU A 39 -11.51 11.07 4.94
C LEU A 39 -11.03 9.86 5.76
N ILE A 40 -11.39 9.84 7.04
CA ILE A 40 -11.18 8.72 7.95
C ILE A 40 -12.36 7.76 7.83
N GLN A 41 -12.05 6.51 7.48
CA GLN A 41 -12.99 5.40 7.43
C GLN A 41 -12.27 4.11 7.84
N HIS A 42 -12.93 3.27 8.62
CA HIS A 42 -12.39 1.96 9.00
C HIS A 42 -12.84 0.85 8.03
N GLY A 43 -12.00 -0.16 7.79
CA GLY A 43 -12.31 -1.31 6.94
C GLY A 43 -13.52 -2.14 7.39
N GLY A 44 -13.50 -2.68 8.62
CA GLY A 44 -14.55 -3.55 9.15
C GLY A 44 -15.32 -3.05 10.38
N ARG A 45 -14.84 -2.03 11.09
CA ARG A 45 -15.45 -1.51 12.32
C ARG A 45 -16.25 -0.25 12.06
N ARG A 46 -17.36 -0.07 12.79
CA ARG A 46 -18.12 1.19 12.78
C ARG A 46 -17.43 2.19 13.70
N LEU A 47 -17.21 3.40 13.22
CA LEU A 47 -16.66 4.48 14.04
C LEU A 47 -17.80 5.27 14.68
N ARG A 48 -17.53 5.90 15.82
CA ARG A 48 -18.43 6.93 16.35
C ARG A 48 -18.36 8.15 15.43
N ALA A 49 -19.43 8.93 15.35
CA ALA A 49 -19.32 10.26 14.76
C ALA A 49 -18.42 11.13 15.67
N ALA A 50 -17.59 11.98 15.06
CA ALA A 50 -16.75 12.93 15.79
C ALA A 50 -17.60 14.15 16.21
N LEU A 51 -17.49 15.28 15.51
CA LEU A 51 -18.35 16.45 15.71
C LEU A 51 -19.36 16.59 14.56
N PRO A 52 -20.60 17.04 14.81
CA PRO A 52 -21.50 17.44 13.75
C PRO A 52 -20.87 18.54 12.87
N GLU A 53 -21.30 18.64 11.60
CA GLU A 53 -20.78 19.66 10.67
C GLU A 53 -21.04 21.09 11.18
N GLN A 54 -22.21 21.31 11.80
CA GLN A 54 -22.56 22.53 12.51
C GLN A 54 -22.93 22.19 13.95
N HIS A 55 -22.31 22.86 14.90
CA HIS A 55 -22.62 22.69 16.32
C HIS A 55 -22.38 23.98 17.11
N HIS A 56 -23.03 24.09 18.27
CA HIS A 56 -22.77 25.13 19.28
C HIS A 56 -22.34 24.49 20.60
N TRP A 57 -21.59 23.38 20.51
CA TRP A 57 -21.19 22.62 21.69
C TRP A 57 -20.16 23.40 22.51
N SER A 58 -20.25 23.31 23.83
CA SER A 58 -19.21 23.79 24.73
C SER A 58 -17.92 22.99 24.55
N GLN A 59 -16.76 23.57 24.90
CA GLN A 59 -15.45 22.97 24.66
C GLN A 59 -15.30 21.57 25.28
N ASP A 60 -15.82 21.37 26.49
CA ASP A 60 -15.83 20.07 27.19
C ASP A 60 -16.59 18.99 26.39
N LYS A 61 -17.75 19.32 25.83
CA LYS A 61 -18.55 18.39 25.00
C LYS A 61 -17.86 18.07 23.68
N GLN A 62 -17.16 19.03 23.09
CA GLN A 62 -16.37 18.80 21.88
C GLN A 62 -15.24 17.81 22.17
N ILE A 63 -14.49 18.02 23.25
CA ILE A 63 -13.40 17.14 23.69
C ILE A 63 -13.91 15.72 23.96
N ASP A 64 -15.01 15.57 24.70
CA ASP A 64 -15.62 14.27 24.98
C ASP A 64 -16.04 13.54 23.68
N GLY A 65 -16.66 14.26 22.74
CA GLY A 65 -17.05 13.73 21.43
C GLY A 65 -15.86 13.24 20.60
N LEU A 66 -14.82 14.07 20.48
CA LEU A 66 -13.58 13.74 19.76
C LEU A 66 -12.84 12.56 20.43
N SER A 67 -12.74 12.54 21.76
CA SER A 67 -12.11 11.47 22.52
C SER A 67 -12.83 10.12 22.30
N LYS A 68 -14.17 10.11 22.37
CA LYS A 68 -14.97 8.90 22.09
C LYS A 68 -14.84 8.44 20.64
N PHE A 69 -14.61 9.35 19.69
CA PHE A 69 -14.26 8.97 18.33
C PHE A 69 -12.89 8.28 18.28
N VAL A 70 -11.86 8.83 18.92
CA VAL A 70 -10.51 8.23 18.99
C VAL A 70 -10.57 6.85 19.62
N VAL A 71 -11.28 6.67 20.72
CA VAL A 71 -11.48 5.34 21.35
C VAL A 71 -12.12 4.36 20.36
N SER A 72 -13.12 4.80 19.58
CA SER A 72 -13.80 3.93 18.59
C SER A 72 -12.91 3.43 17.45
N MET A 73 -11.73 4.03 17.25
CA MET A 73 -10.73 3.55 16.30
C MET A 73 -10.05 2.27 16.79
N TYR A 74 -9.80 2.13 18.09
CA TYR A 74 -9.08 1.00 18.69
C TYR A 74 -9.99 -0.05 19.30
N GLU A 75 -11.09 0.39 19.89
CA GLU A 75 -12.04 -0.46 20.59
C GLU A 75 -13.40 -0.49 19.90
N LYS A 76 -14.20 -1.52 20.20
CA LYS A 76 -15.60 -1.49 19.79
C LYS A 76 -16.28 -0.36 20.57
N PRO A 77 -17.19 0.43 19.96
CA PRO A 77 -17.74 1.63 20.56
C PRO A 77 -18.82 1.31 21.63
N PHE A 78 -18.55 0.39 22.55
CA PHE A 78 -19.51 -0.04 23.57
C PHE A 78 -19.05 0.40 24.95
N ASP A 79 -19.86 1.23 25.58
CA ASP A 79 -19.71 1.55 26.99
C ASP A 79 -20.40 0.49 27.88
N ASN A 80 -21.32 -0.34 27.33
CA ASN A 80 -22.03 -1.42 28.05
C ASN A 80 -22.70 -2.47 27.13
N PHE A 81 -23.26 -3.53 27.75
CA PHE A 81 -23.91 -4.67 27.07
C PHE A 81 -25.11 -4.27 26.19
N ALA A 82 -25.92 -3.29 26.61
CA ALA A 82 -27.06 -2.81 25.83
C ALA A 82 -26.62 -2.16 24.51
N GLN A 83 -25.50 -1.42 24.51
CA GLN A 83 -24.91 -0.86 23.30
C GLN A 83 -24.31 -1.95 22.39
N ALA A 84 -23.74 -3.02 22.96
CA ALA A 84 -23.26 -4.17 22.19
C ALA A 84 -24.41 -4.91 21.49
N LEU A 85 -25.53 -5.13 22.18
CA LEU A 85 -26.74 -5.73 21.63
C LEU A 85 -27.38 -4.83 20.55
N LEU A 86 -27.53 -3.54 20.82
CA LEU A 86 -28.01 -2.54 19.85
C LEU A 86 -27.10 -2.43 18.63
N TYR A 87 -25.79 -2.59 18.79
CA TYR A 87 -24.86 -2.63 17.68
C TYR A 87 -25.06 -3.88 16.83
N ASP A 88 -25.27 -5.04 17.43
CA ASP A 88 -25.49 -6.27 16.67
C ASP A 88 -26.83 -6.24 15.93
N ILE A 89 -27.87 -5.67 16.55
CA ILE A 89 -29.15 -5.35 15.92
C ILE A 89 -28.93 -4.34 14.78
N LYS A 90 -28.29 -3.20 15.04
CA LYS A 90 -28.00 -2.18 14.01
C LYS A 90 -27.12 -2.73 12.91
N ARG A 91 -26.19 -3.65 13.16
CA ARG A 91 -25.35 -4.32 12.15
C ARG A 91 -26.18 -5.25 11.25
N ARG A 92 -27.20 -5.91 11.83
CA ARG A 92 -28.17 -6.71 11.07
C ARG A 92 -29.06 -5.85 10.17
N PHE A 93 -29.47 -4.67 10.63
CA PHE A 93 -30.32 -3.74 9.87
C PHE A 93 -29.55 -2.72 9.00
N SER A 94 -28.25 -2.49 9.25
CA SER A 94 -27.49 -1.41 8.62
C SER A 94 -27.33 -1.59 7.12
N ARG A 95 -27.25 -2.82 6.61
CA ARG A 95 -27.21 -3.08 5.16
C ARG A 95 -28.51 -2.67 4.48
N GLY A 96 -29.65 -3.04 5.07
CA GLY A 96 -30.97 -2.62 4.60
C GLY A 96 -31.14 -1.10 4.67
N PHE A 97 -30.66 -0.46 5.75
CA PHE A 97 -30.68 0.99 5.91
C PHE A 97 -29.80 1.71 4.88
N LEU A 98 -28.58 1.24 4.63
CA LEU A 98 -27.70 1.80 3.60
C LEU A 98 -28.32 1.71 2.21
N ARG A 99 -28.94 0.55 1.90
CA ARG A 99 -29.65 0.36 0.64
C ARG A 99 -30.89 1.25 0.54
N LEU A 100 -31.66 1.39 1.62
CA LEU A 100 -32.81 2.29 1.66
C LEU A 100 -32.37 3.73 1.39
N ARG A 101 -31.32 4.21 2.07
CA ARG A 101 -30.75 5.54 1.79
C ARG A 101 -30.27 5.67 0.35
N ALA A 102 -29.59 4.65 -0.18
CA ALA A 102 -29.13 4.63 -1.56
C ALA A 102 -30.29 4.75 -2.56
N ASN A 103 -31.40 4.06 -2.31
CA ASN A 103 -32.60 4.09 -3.15
C ASN A 103 -33.39 5.40 -3.00
N LEU A 104 -33.41 5.98 -1.80
CA LEU A 104 -34.04 7.28 -1.52
C LEU A 104 -33.16 8.48 -1.88
N GLY A 105 -31.94 8.26 -2.38
CA GLY A 105 -31.00 9.35 -2.69
C GLY A 105 -30.47 10.11 -1.47
N LEU A 106 -30.58 9.54 -0.26
CA LEU A 106 -30.12 10.18 0.97
C LEU A 106 -28.63 9.98 1.17
N SER A 107 -27.88 11.07 1.30
CA SER A 107 -26.45 11.04 1.60
C SER A 107 -26.16 10.52 3.01
N LEU A 108 -24.96 9.98 3.20
CA LEU A 108 -24.37 9.66 4.49
C LEU A 108 -23.59 10.86 5.00
N PRO A 109 -23.93 11.42 6.17
CA PRO A 109 -23.26 12.59 6.68
C PRO A 109 -21.81 12.27 7.05
N LEU A 110 -20.93 13.25 6.87
CA LEU A 110 -19.55 13.20 7.33
C LEU A 110 -19.41 14.08 8.58
N SER A 111 -19.02 13.48 9.71
CA SER A 111 -18.69 14.26 10.91
C SER A 111 -17.30 14.88 10.78
N ARG A 112 -17.06 16.01 11.45
CA ARG A 112 -15.78 16.72 11.45
C ARG A 112 -14.90 16.24 12.59
N PHE A 113 -13.64 15.99 12.31
CA PHE A 113 -12.61 15.71 13.31
C PHE A 113 -11.50 16.75 13.16
N GLU A 114 -11.36 17.58 14.18
CA GLU A 114 -10.29 18.58 14.30
C GLU A 114 -9.18 17.98 15.15
N ALA A 115 -7.97 17.97 14.59
CA ALA A 115 -6.85 17.26 15.17
C ALA A 115 -6.13 18.05 16.27
N ASP A 116 -6.46 19.33 16.49
CA ASP A 116 -5.74 20.26 17.38
C ASP A 116 -5.49 19.72 18.80
N LEU A 117 -6.42 18.91 19.34
CA LEU A 117 -6.29 18.28 20.66
C LEU A 117 -5.85 16.80 20.62
N PHE A 118 -5.71 16.23 19.42
CA PHE A 118 -5.41 14.82 19.15
C PHE A 118 -4.31 14.67 18.09
N GLU A 119 -3.38 15.63 18.03
CA GLU A 119 -2.32 15.69 17.03
C GLU A 119 -1.42 14.45 17.08
N ASP A 120 -1.05 14.01 18.28
CA ASP A 120 -0.27 12.77 18.50
C ASP A 120 -0.99 11.55 17.94
N PHE A 121 -2.30 11.44 18.17
CA PHE A 121 -3.12 10.36 17.65
C PHE A 121 -3.12 10.37 16.12
N VAL A 122 -3.32 11.52 15.48
CA VAL A 122 -3.32 11.64 14.01
C VAL A 122 -1.96 11.23 13.44
N TRP A 123 -0.89 11.80 14.00
CA TRP A 123 0.47 11.51 13.56
C TRP A 123 0.81 10.02 13.68
N ARG A 124 0.63 9.44 14.86
CA ARG A 124 1.02 8.04 15.12
C ARG A 124 0.16 7.05 14.35
N THR A 125 -1.12 7.33 14.20
CA THR A 125 -2.06 6.43 13.54
C THR A 125 -1.88 6.44 12.02
N PHE A 126 -1.79 7.63 11.42
CA PHE A 126 -1.87 7.80 9.98
C PHE A 126 -0.55 8.07 9.29
N PHE A 127 0.43 8.75 9.90
CA PHE A 127 1.54 9.35 9.14
C PHE A 127 2.94 8.83 9.53
N SER A 128 3.19 8.60 10.82
CA SER A 128 4.50 8.21 11.37
C SER A 128 5.09 6.90 10.84
N LYS A 129 4.29 6.08 10.16
CA LYS A 129 4.71 4.79 9.59
C LYS A 129 5.53 4.94 8.31
N THR A 130 5.51 6.12 7.70
CA THR A 130 6.18 6.40 6.41
C THR A 130 6.86 7.76 6.42
N LEU A 131 6.29 8.74 7.13
CA LEU A 131 6.75 10.11 7.08
C LEU A 131 7.64 10.45 8.29
N ASN A 132 8.66 11.27 8.04
CA ASN A 132 9.58 11.77 9.05
C ASN A 132 8.96 12.89 9.92
N ALA A 133 9.52 13.11 11.11
CA ALA A 133 9.04 14.12 12.04
C ALA A 133 9.08 15.55 11.47
N ASP A 134 9.90 15.82 10.47
CA ASP A 134 10.05 17.17 9.89
C ASP A 134 8.76 17.70 9.24
N CYS A 135 7.90 16.80 8.73
CA CYS A 135 6.61 17.17 8.15
C CYS A 135 5.44 17.13 9.15
N GLN A 136 5.71 16.74 10.40
CA GLN A 136 4.71 16.50 11.44
C GLN A 136 3.83 17.75 11.69
N ALA A 137 4.44 18.92 11.89
CA ALA A 137 3.72 20.16 12.17
C ALA A 137 2.74 20.56 11.06
N GLN A 138 3.08 20.28 9.79
CA GLN A 138 2.24 20.61 8.63
C GLN A 138 1.02 19.70 8.47
N LEU A 139 1.10 18.49 9.03
CA LEU A 139 0.08 17.44 8.94
C LEU A 139 -0.83 17.40 10.18
N MET A 140 -0.35 17.86 11.34
CA MET A 140 -1.10 17.88 12.59
C MET A 140 -2.28 18.87 12.57
N GLN A 141 -2.14 20.00 11.88
CA GLN A 141 -3.20 21.02 11.78
C GLN A 141 -4.23 20.72 10.68
N THR A 142 -4.38 19.44 10.29
CA THR A 142 -5.27 19.06 9.20
C THR A 142 -6.68 18.75 9.71
N ARG A 143 -7.66 19.21 8.93
CA ARG A 143 -9.06 18.86 9.15
C ARG A 143 -9.34 17.50 8.54
N HIS A 144 -10.10 16.70 9.26
CA HIS A 144 -10.54 15.40 8.78
C HIS A 144 -12.07 15.31 8.77
N ARG A 145 -12.56 14.50 7.83
CA ARG A 145 -13.95 14.05 7.78
C ARG A 145 -14.00 12.59 8.21
N VAL A 146 -15.01 12.22 8.97
CA VAL A 146 -15.19 10.87 9.49
C VAL A 146 -16.44 10.27 8.88
N LEU A 147 -16.26 9.15 8.19
CA LEU A 147 -17.36 8.30 7.73
C LEU A 147 -17.53 7.14 8.71
N SER A 148 -18.57 7.20 9.54
CA SER A 148 -18.83 6.20 10.58
C SER A 148 -19.09 4.79 10.04
N VAL A 149 -19.50 4.66 8.77
CA VAL A 149 -19.87 3.38 8.16
C VAL A 149 -18.61 2.64 7.68
N PRO A 150 -18.40 1.37 8.08
CA PRO A 150 -17.24 0.61 7.64
C PRO A 150 -17.25 0.32 6.13
N ARG A 151 -16.08 0.30 5.49
CA ARG A 151 -15.96 0.08 4.03
C ARG A 151 -16.53 -1.28 3.58
N GLN A 152 -16.25 -2.35 4.31
CA GLN A 152 -16.79 -3.68 3.99
C GLN A 152 -18.33 -3.71 4.03
N MET A 153 -18.94 -2.90 4.90
CA MET A 153 -20.39 -2.81 4.98
C MET A 153 -20.98 -2.09 3.77
N MET A 154 -20.30 -1.06 3.25
CA MET A 154 -20.70 -0.37 2.02
C MET A 154 -20.62 -1.31 0.81
N HIS A 155 -19.54 -2.10 0.67
CA HIS A 155 -19.46 -3.14 -0.37
C HIS A 155 -20.62 -4.13 -0.28
N LYS A 156 -20.83 -4.74 0.90
CA LYS A 156 -21.90 -5.74 1.10
C LYS A 156 -23.29 -5.16 0.82
N ALA A 157 -23.58 -3.95 1.28
CA ALA A 157 -24.86 -3.29 1.03
C ALA A 157 -25.08 -2.98 -0.47
N GLY A 158 -24.03 -2.54 -1.17
CA GLY A 158 -24.08 -2.30 -2.60
C GLY A 158 -24.31 -3.57 -3.41
N LEU A 159 -23.57 -4.63 -3.10
CA LEU A 159 -23.69 -5.95 -3.74
C LEU A 159 -25.02 -6.63 -3.42
N ASP A 160 -25.60 -6.45 -2.23
CA ASP A 160 -26.95 -6.91 -1.91
C ASP A 160 -28.03 -6.30 -2.83
N GLY A 161 -27.74 -5.17 -3.48
CA GLY A 161 -28.58 -4.58 -4.53
C GLY A 161 -28.70 -5.47 -5.77
N LEU A 162 -27.69 -6.29 -6.08
CA LEU A 162 -27.68 -7.17 -7.26
C LEU A 162 -28.73 -8.29 -7.19
N LYS A 163 -29.22 -8.61 -5.99
CA LYS A 163 -30.33 -9.56 -5.81
C LYS A 163 -31.66 -9.04 -6.35
N PHE A 164 -31.77 -7.74 -6.58
CA PHE A 164 -33.02 -7.05 -6.94
C PHE A 164 -32.87 -6.19 -8.21
N SER A 165 -31.65 -6.04 -8.75
CA SER A 165 -31.34 -5.21 -9.91
C SER A 165 -30.07 -5.72 -10.61
N GLN A 166 -29.86 -5.35 -11.87
CA GLN A 166 -28.62 -5.65 -12.60
C GLN A 166 -27.44 -4.74 -12.19
N THR A 167 -27.68 -3.71 -11.38
CA THR A 167 -26.65 -2.77 -10.91
C THR A 167 -26.58 -2.71 -9.40
N PRO A 168 -25.37 -2.59 -8.81
CA PRO A 168 -25.22 -2.43 -7.36
C PRO A 168 -25.85 -1.10 -6.90
N SER A 169 -26.32 -1.05 -5.65
CA SER A 169 -26.90 0.16 -5.05
C SER A 169 -26.02 0.69 -3.93
N TYR A 170 -24.96 1.43 -4.31
CA TYR A 170 -24.05 2.05 -3.35
C TYR A 170 -24.65 3.30 -2.71
N ALA A 171 -24.35 3.58 -1.44
CA ALA A 171 -24.81 4.80 -0.79
C ALA A 171 -23.98 6.02 -1.21
N GLN A 172 -24.59 7.21 -1.24
CA GLN A 172 -23.87 8.47 -1.43
C GLN A 172 -23.31 8.95 -0.09
N ILE A 173 -22.10 9.49 -0.09
CA ILE A 173 -21.51 10.21 1.05
C ILE A 173 -21.62 11.72 0.80
N ASP A 174 -21.77 12.50 1.86
CA ASP A 174 -21.92 13.95 1.76
C ASP A 174 -20.56 14.63 1.53
N THR A 175 -20.19 14.79 0.26
CA THR A 175 -18.97 15.49 -0.15
C THR A 175 -19.25 16.91 -0.62
N LYS A 176 -20.43 17.46 -0.32
CA LYS A 176 -20.78 18.82 -0.74
C LYS A 176 -19.72 19.82 -0.26
N GLY A 177 -19.33 20.74 -1.15
CA GLY A 177 -18.29 21.73 -0.90
C GLY A 177 -16.86 21.25 -1.18
N PHE A 178 -16.65 19.99 -1.56
CA PHE A 178 -15.38 19.52 -2.12
C PHE A 178 -15.44 19.52 -3.65
N ASP A 179 -14.38 20.03 -4.28
CA ASP A 179 -14.22 20.02 -5.75
C ASP A 179 -13.87 18.60 -6.24
N ALA A 180 -13.04 17.87 -5.49
CA ALA A 180 -12.70 16.49 -5.80
C ALA A 180 -12.58 15.58 -4.58
N PHE A 181 -12.80 14.28 -4.81
CA PHE A 181 -12.55 13.21 -3.86
C PHE A 181 -11.59 12.17 -4.46
N VAL A 182 -10.37 12.10 -3.93
CA VAL A 182 -9.34 11.13 -4.33
C VAL A 182 -9.46 9.88 -3.48
N THR A 183 -9.78 8.77 -4.12
CA THR A 183 -9.88 7.44 -3.50
C THR A 183 -8.67 6.61 -3.89
N GLN A 184 -8.23 5.74 -2.99
CA GLN A 184 -7.03 4.93 -3.22
C GLN A 184 -7.32 3.57 -3.87
N ASN A 185 -8.59 3.25 -4.09
CA ASN A 185 -9.08 2.02 -4.72
C ASN A 185 -10.52 2.30 -5.18
N PRO A 186 -11.12 1.47 -6.06
CA PRO A 186 -12.53 1.60 -6.41
C PRO A 186 -13.40 1.75 -5.17
N PHE A 187 -14.12 2.87 -5.08
CA PHE A 187 -14.80 3.27 -3.86
C PHE A 187 -16.24 2.73 -3.86
N PRO A 188 -16.67 2.00 -2.82
CA PRO A 188 -18.01 1.40 -2.75
C PRO A 188 -19.08 2.42 -2.34
N GLY A 189 -19.07 3.60 -2.94
CA GLY A 189 -19.92 4.73 -2.58
C GLY A 189 -20.02 5.73 -3.71
N ARG A 190 -20.98 6.65 -3.57
CA ARG A 190 -21.19 7.77 -4.49
C ARG A 190 -20.79 9.07 -3.80
N VAL A 191 -20.43 10.06 -4.59
CA VAL A 191 -20.15 11.43 -4.12
C VAL A 191 -21.28 12.36 -4.52
N ASP A 192 -21.29 13.56 -3.95
CA ASP A 192 -22.19 14.63 -4.38
C ASP A 192 -21.96 14.96 -5.88
N PRO A 193 -23.00 15.29 -6.66
CA PRO A 193 -22.85 15.67 -8.06
C PRO A 193 -21.90 16.85 -8.31
N SER A 194 -21.69 17.74 -7.32
CA SER A 194 -20.72 18.84 -7.45
C SER A 194 -19.26 18.42 -7.19
N THR A 195 -19.01 17.17 -6.78
CA THR A 195 -17.68 16.66 -6.44
C THR A 195 -17.20 15.67 -7.48
N GLN A 196 -16.01 15.90 -8.04
CA GLN A 196 -15.40 14.96 -8.98
C GLN A 196 -14.67 13.83 -8.24
N MET A 197 -15.10 12.58 -8.44
CA MET A 197 -14.37 11.42 -7.94
C MET A 197 -13.14 11.14 -8.81
N VAL A 198 -11.99 10.92 -8.17
CA VAL A 198 -10.75 10.42 -8.76
C VAL A 198 -10.40 9.10 -8.07
N VAL A 199 -10.30 8.02 -8.84
CA VAL A 199 -9.87 6.70 -8.37
C VAL A 199 -8.40 6.52 -8.71
N ARG A 200 -7.55 6.46 -7.68
CA ARG A 200 -6.17 6.00 -7.83
C ARG A 200 -6.20 4.49 -8.02
N TYR A 201 -5.88 4.04 -9.23
CA TYR A 201 -6.04 2.67 -9.66
C TYR A 201 -4.67 1.97 -9.61
N HIS A 202 -4.52 1.07 -8.64
CA HIS A 202 -3.24 0.42 -8.37
C HIS A 202 -3.02 -0.84 -9.18
N ASP A 203 -4.03 -1.70 -9.31
CA ASP A 203 -3.94 -2.92 -10.09
C ASP A 203 -5.33 -3.51 -10.36
N ALA A 204 -5.40 -4.42 -11.34
CA ALA A 204 -6.58 -5.20 -11.69
C ALA A 204 -6.52 -6.65 -11.15
N VAL A 205 -5.62 -6.94 -10.18
CA VAL A 205 -5.37 -8.30 -9.68
C VAL A 205 -6.65 -8.99 -9.21
N PRO A 206 -7.58 -8.32 -8.48
CA PRO A 206 -8.82 -8.97 -8.06
C PRO A 206 -9.70 -9.47 -9.20
N ILE A 207 -9.54 -8.93 -10.41
CA ILE A 207 -10.32 -9.31 -11.59
C ILE A 207 -9.54 -10.27 -12.49
N LEU A 208 -8.27 -9.97 -12.78
CA LEU A 208 -7.47 -10.71 -13.75
C LEU A 208 -6.74 -11.91 -13.14
N MET A 209 -6.47 -11.88 -11.84
CA MET A 209 -5.82 -12.97 -11.09
C MET A 209 -6.57 -13.28 -9.77
N PRO A 210 -7.89 -13.54 -9.80
CA PRO A 210 -8.68 -13.71 -8.59
C PRO A 210 -8.20 -14.87 -7.72
N HIS A 211 -7.59 -15.90 -8.32
CA HIS A 211 -7.02 -17.05 -7.62
C HIS A 211 -5.84 -16.68 -6.70
N THR A 212 -5.25 -15.50 -6.86
CA THR A 212 -4.14 -15.00 -6.02
C THR A 212 -4.60 -14.11 -4.87
N THR A 213 -5.90 -13.80 -4.76
CA THR A 213 -6.45 -12.93 -3.70
C THR A 213 -6.92 -13.73 -2.48
N ARG A 214 -7.16 -13.01 -1.37
CA ARG A 214 -7.53 -13.60 -0.08
C ARG A 214 -8.94 -14.17 -0.10
N ASP A 215 -9.95 -13.33 -0.32
CA ASP A 215 -11.36 -13.74 -0.40
C ASP A 215 -11.80 -13.67 -1.86
N LYS A 216 -11.41 -14.70 -2.63
CA LYS A 216 -11.44 -14.72 -4.09
C LYS A 216 -12.76 -14.22 -4.69
N ALA A 217 -13.89 -14.69 -4.16
CA ALA A 217 -15.21 -14.31 -4.66
C ALA A 217 -15.61 -12.90 -4.21
N PHE A 218 -15.37 -12.55 -2.95
CA PHE A 218 -15.74 -11.24 -2.43
C PHE A 218 -14.86 -10.12 -3.02
N ASP A 219 -13.55 -10.30 -3.05
CA ASP A 219 -12.57 -9.32 -3.53
C ASP A 219 -12.82 -9.01 -5.02
N GLN A 220 -13.05 -10.05 -5.83
CA GLN A 220 -13.41 -9.89 -7.24
C GLN A 220 -14.72 -9.09 -7.40
N ALA A 221 -15.79 -9.49 -6.70
CA ALA A 221 -17.09 -8.83 -6.83
C ALA A 221 -17.06 -7.39 -6.29
N ALA A 222 -16.44 -7.18 -5.14
CA ALA A 222 -16.28 -5.89 -4.48
C ALA A 222 -15.52 -4.91 -5.36
N HIS A 223 -14.41 -5.34 -5.97
CA HIS A 223 -13.60 -4.53 -6.87
C HIS A 223 -14.36 -4.24 -8.18
N PHE A 224 -14.84 -5.28 -8.87
CA PHE A 224 -15.48 -5.14 -10.18
C PHE A 224 -16.72 -4.24 -10.15
N HIS A 225 -17.61 -4.45 -9.18
CA HIS A 225 -18.86 -3.69 -9.13
C HIS A 225 -18.66 -2.25 -8.64
N ALA A 226 -17.72 -1.99 -7.73
CA ALA A 226 -17.37 -0.62 -7.35
C ALA A 226 -16.75 0.12 -8.53
N LEU A 227 -15.79 -0.50 -9.22
CA LEU A 227 -15.12 0.06 -10.40
C LEU A 227 -16.14 0.41 -11.50
N LYS A 228 -17.05 -0.51 -11.82
CA LYS A 228 -18.13 -0.31 -12.80
C LYS A 228 -19.05 0.85 -12.41
N ASP A 229 -19.46 0.97 -11.14
CA ASP A 229 -20.32 2.07 -10.70
C ASP A 229 -19.59 3.42 -10.71
N ASN A 230 -18.34 3.47 -10.25
CA ASN A 230 -17.51 4.69 -10.30
C ASN A 230 -17.36 5.18 -11.75
N LEU A 231 -17.06 4.28 -12.68
CA LEU A 231 -16.92 4.59 -14.10
C LEU A 231 -18.23 5.14 -14.70
N LYS A 232 -19.36 4.47 -14.42
CA LYS A 232 -20.71 4.89 -14.86
C LYS A 232 -21.06 6.30 -14.37
N ARG A 233 -20.51 6.71 -13.22
CA ARG A 233 -20.80 7.99 -12.55
C ARG A 233 -19.83 9.11 -12.89
N GLY A 234 -19.00 8.95 -13.91
CA GLY A 234 -18.11 10.04 -14.31
C GLY A 234 -16.79 10.09 -13.54
N ALA A 235 -16.42 9.09 -12.74
CA ALA A 235 -15.14 9.09 -12.04
C ALA A 235 -13.95 9.15 -13.02
N TRP A 236 -12.91 9.88 -12.64
CA TRP A 236 -11.61 9.85 -13.30
C TRP A 236 -10.71 8.79 -12.68
N PHE A 237 -9.74 8.30 -13.45
CA PHE A 237 -8.80 7.27 -13.03
C PHE A 237 -7.37 7.81 -13.14
N SER A 238 -6.66 7.75 -12.02
CA SER A 238 -5.22 7.99 -11.94
C SER A 238 -4.54 6.63 -11.81
N CYS A 239 -4.11 6.07 -12.94
CA CYS A 239 -3.46 4.77 -13.01
C CYS A 239 -1.98 4.94 -12.67
N ILE A 240 -1.42 4.03 -11.87
CA ILE A 240 -0.03 4.17 -11.38
C ILE A 240 1.04 3.74 -12.40
N SER A 241 0.62 3.23 -13.55
CA SER A 241 1.46 2.81 -14.67
C SER A 241 0.63 2.71 -15.97
N HIS A 242 1.29 2.68 -17.13
CA HIS A 242 0.67 2.36 -18.40
C HIS A 242 0.11 0.95 -18.41
N ALA A 243 0.81 -0.02 -17.82
CA ALA A 243 0.30 -1.38 -17.68
C ALA A 243 -1.02 -1.43 -16.88
N THR A 244 -1.11 -0.74 -15.74
CA THR A 244 -2.37 -0.68 -14.96
C THR A 244 -3.49 0.06 -15.69
N ARG A 245 -3.14 1.08 -16.49
CA ARG A 245 -4.11 1.73 -17.39
C ARG A 245 -4.58 0.77 -18.49
N ASN A 246 -3.68 0.00 -19.08
CA ASN A 246 -4.04 -0.97 -20.11
C ASN A 246 -4.97 -2.05 -19.54
N ASP A 247 -4.69 -2.57 -18.35
CA ASP A 247 -5.59 -3.51 -17.67
C ASP A 247 -6.98 -2.91 -17.43
N LEU A 248 -7.05 -1.65 -16.96
CA LEU A 248 -8.31 -0.92 -16.82
C LEU A 248 -9.06 -0.83 -18.15
N LEU A 249 -8.37 -0.50 -19.24
CA LEU A 249 -8.95 -0.36 -20.57
C LEU A 249 -9.37 -1.69 -21.19
N THR A 250 -8.67 -2.79 -20.88
CA THR A 250 -9.10 -4.15 -21.27
C THR A 250 -10.44 -4.50 -20.63
N ILE A 251 -10.64 -4.14 -19.37
CA ILE A 251 -11.89 -4.42 -18.64
C ILE A 251 -12.98 -3.42 -19.03
N PHE A 252 -12.62 -2.14 -19.18
CA PHE A 252 -13.52 -1.01 -19.40
C PHE A 252 -12.94 0.01 -20.40
N PRO A 253 -13.02 -0.23 -21.72
CA PRO A 253 -12.47 0.68 -22.73
C PRO A 253 -12.98 2.12 -22.62
N GLN A 254 -14.23 2.31 -22.18
CA GLN A 254 -14.85 3.62 -21.99
C GLN A 254 -14.21 4.49 -20.88
N ALA A 255 -13.24 3.96 -20.14
CA ALA A 255 -12.44 4.74 -19.18
C ALA A 255 -11.34 5.58 -19.87
N GLU A 256 -11.02 5.34 -21.15
CA GLU A 256 -9.96 6.02 -21.88
C GLU A 256 -9.96 7.55 -21.74
N PRO A 257 -11.07 8.28 -22.02
CA PRO A 257 -11.07 9.75 -21.97
C PRO A 257 -10.92 10.31 -20.55
N ARG A 258 -11.08 9.48 -19.52
CA ARG A 258 -11.04 9.86 -18.10
C ARG A 258 -9.97 9.08 -17.33
N SER A 259 -8.95 8.56 -18.00
CA SER A 259 -7.84 7.85 -17.37
C SER A 259 -6.51 8.46 -17.77
N VAL A 260 -5.69 8.77 -16.76
CA VAL A 260 -4.32 9.29 -16.92
C VAL A 260 -3.35 8.40 -16.16
N VAL A 261 -2.09 8.37 -16.58
CA VAL A 261 -1.02 7.68 -15.86
C VAL A 261 -0.32 8.69 -14.98
N ILE A 262 -0.31 8.46 -13.66
CA ILE A 262 0.46 9.23 -12.69
C ILE A 262 1.10 8.22 -11.74
N PRO A 263 2.41 7.94 -11.87
CA PRO A 263 3.09 6.97 -11.02
C PRO A 263 3.04 7.29 -9.53
N ASN A 264 3.40 6.32 -8.71
CA ASN A 264 3.50 6.49 -7.27
C ASN A 264 4.72 7.32 -6.86
N ILE A 265 4.64 7.91 -5.66
CA ILE A 265 5.75 8.64 -5.04
C ILE A 265 6.55 7.64 -4.19
N VAL A 266 7.88 7.67 -4.31
CA VAL A 266 8.80 6.90 -3.46
C VAL A 266 9.55 7.84 -2.53
N SER A 267 9.53 7.51 -1.24
CA SER A 267 10.13 8.31 -0.15
C SER A 267 11.58 8.68 -0.45
N ASP A 268 11.98 9.88 -0.03
CA ASP A 268 13.37 10.35 -0.08
C ASP A 268 14.21 9.82 1.07
N GLU A 269 13.62 9.04 1.98
CA GLU A 269 14.36 8.30 3.00
C GLU A 269 15.22 7.16 2.43
N TYR A 270 15.03 6.80 1.16
CA TYR A 270 15.84 5.82 0.44
C TYR A 270 16.93 6.52 -0.37
N TYR A 271 18.17 6.23 -0.02
CA TYR A 271 19.41 6.71 -0.63
C TYR A 271 20.53 5.71 -0.28
N PRO A 272 21.72 5.77 -0.89
CA PRO A 272 22.83 4.89 -0.50
C PRO A 272 23.23 5.12 0.96
N ASP A 273 23.00 4.12 1.82
CA ASP A 273 23.26 4.24 3.26
C ASP A 273 24.78 4.31 3.55
N PRO A 274 25.24 5.27 4.37
CA PRO A 274 26.67 5.39 4.71
C PRO A 274 27.14 4.40 5.77
N SER A 275 26.23 3.65 6.40
CA SER A 275 26.56 2.70 7.46
C SER A 275 27.47 1.58 6.95
N PRO A 276 28.32 1.01 7.82
CA PRO A 276 29.18 -0.10 7.43
C PRO A 276 28.37 -1.40 7.23
N PRO A 277 28.82 -2.33 6.37
CA PRO A 277 28.08 -3.56 6.04
C PRO A 277 27.69 -4.46 7.22
N HIS A 278 28.38 -4.37 8.36
CA HIS A 278 28.06 -5.19 9.55
C HIS A 278 26.72 -4.80 10.20
N ILE A 279 26.15 -3.63 9.88
CA ILE A 279 24.81 -3.22 10.36
C ILE A 279 23.73 -4.23 9.99
N VAL A 280 23.89 -4.94 8.87
CA VAL A 280 22.96 -5.97 8.40
C VAL A 280 22.78 -7.07 9.43
N HIS A 281 23.84 -7.50 10.11
CA HIS A 281 23.79 -8.52 11.15
C HIS A 281 22.96 -8.05 12.36
N GLN A 282 23.10 -6.79 12.74
CA GLN A 282 22.33 -6.17 13.81
C GLN A 282 20.83 -6.07 13.44
N VAL A 283 20.52 -5.66 12.21
CA VAL A 283 19.14 -5.60 11.71
C VAL A 283 18.51 -6.99 11.73
N ILE A 284 19.19 -8.01 11.20
CA ILE A 284 18.70 -9.40 11.24
C ILE A 284 18.44 -9.82 12.68
N ARG A 285 19.42 -9.65 13.57
CA ARG A 285 19.28 -10.02 14.99
C ARG A 285 18.05 -9.39 15.65
N ASN A 286 17.76 -8.13 15.34
CA ASN A 286 16.67 -7.37 15.97
C ASN A 286 15.30 -7.64 15.33
N ARG A 287 15.26 -8.09 14.07
CA ARG A 287 14.04 -8.13 13.25
C ARG A 287 13.61 -9.51 12.80
N VAL A 288 14.41 -10.56 13.05
CA VAL A 288 14.02 -11.94 12.72
C VAL A 288 12.65 -12.24 13.31
N ALA A 289 11.72 -12.60 12.45
CA ALA A 289 10.36 -12.93 12.82
C ALA A 289 10.39 -14.11 13.81
N VAL A 290 9.63 -14.01 14.90
CA VAL A 290 9.37 -15.12 15.80
C VAL A 290 7.99 -15.65 15.45
N ASP A 291 7.93 -16.81 14.80
CA ASP A 291 6.68 -17.40 14.34
C ASP A 291 6.62 -18.89 14.73
N ASP A 292 5.47 -19.32 15.28
CA ASP A 292 5.25 -20.69 15.75
C ASP A 292 5.27 -21.74 14.64
N LEU A 293 4.92 -21.33 13.41
CA LEU A 293 5.02 -22.16 12.23
C LEU A 293 6.50 -22.30 11.85
N VAL A 294 7.25 -21.22 11.72
CA VAL A 294 8.64 -21.31 11.24
C VAL A 294 9.63 -21.77 12.33
N LYS A 295 9.25 -21.71 13.62
CA LYS A 295 10.11 -21.98 14.80
C LYS A 295 11.47 -21.29 14.66
N THR A 296 11.44 -20.01 14.30
CA THR A 296 12.60 -19.16 14.10
C THR A 296 13.12 -18.62 15.43
N LYS A 297 13.76 -19.48 16.22
CA LYS A 297 14.84 -18.96 17.07
C LYS A 297 16.07 -18.89 16.19
N LEU A 298 16.72 -17.72 16.14
CA LEU A 298 18.04 -17.56 15.53
C LEU A 298 18.92 -18.75 15.96
N PRO A 299 19.48 -19.53 15.02
CA PRO A 299 20.35 -20.64 15.37
C PRO A 299 21.45 -20.14 16.31
N LYS A 300 21.73 -20.85 17.40
CA LYS A 300 22.75 -20.44 18.39
C LYS A 300 24.09 -20.13 17.71
N ALA A 301 24.44 -20.91 16.68
CA ALA A 301 25.62 -20.70 15.86
C ALA A 301 25.63 -19.34 15.15
N PHE A 302 24.51 -18.92 14.55
CA PHE A 302 24.40 -17.62 13.91
C PHE A 302 24.41 -16.48 14.94
N ALA A 303 23.75 -16.64 16.09
CA ALA A 303 23.79 -15.65 17.17
C ALA A 303 25.21 -15.41 17.71
N GLN A 304 26.08 -16.42 17.70
CA GLN A 304 27.51 -16.29 18.02
C GLN A 304 28.30 -15.67 16.86
N GLN A 305 28.05 -16.08 15.61
CA GLN A 305 28.73 -15.56 14.42
C GLN A 305 28.48 -14.05 14.19
N VAL A 306 27.30 -13.55 14.55
CA VAL A 306 26.91 -12.13 14.52
C VAL A 306 27.69 -11.29 15.53
N ALA A 307 28.14 -11.86 16.65
CA ALA A 307 28.86 -11.13 17.69
C ALA A 307 30.33 -10.86 17.31
N ASP A 308 30.90 -11.67 16.42
CA ASP A 308 32.35 -11.75 16.18
C ASP A 308 32.77 -11.43 14.72
N SER A 309 31.84 -11.06 13.83
CA SER A 309 32.10 -10.92 12.38
C SER A 309 32.05 -9.48 11.88
N ASP A 310 33.22 -8.89 11.62
CA ASP A 310 33.38 -7.66 10.82
C ASP A 310 33.15 -7.89 9.30
N LYS A 311 32.99 -9.14 8.86
CA LYS A 311 32.88 -9.47 7.44
C LYS A 311 31.47 -9.15 6.88
N PRO A 312 31.39 -8.57 5.67
CA PRO A 312 30.11 -8.32 5.01
C PRO A 312 29.42 -9.64 4.67
N MET A 313 28.11 -9.70 4.95
CA MET A 313 27.28 -10.83 4.54
C MET A 313 26.91 -10.70 3.07
N GLN A 314 27.05 -11.78 2.29
CA GLN A 314 26.55 -11.84 0.93
C GLN A 314 25.11 -12.35 0.93
N TYR A 315 24.15 -11.56 0.45
CA TYR A 315 22.75 -11.95 0.43
C TYR A 315 21.98 -11.36 -0.75
N LEU A 316 20.95 -12.08 -1.17
CA LEU A 316 19.84 -11.54 -1.94
C LEU A 316 18.78 -10.98 -0.99
N LEU A 317 18.15 -9.88 -1.37
CA LEU A 317 17.06 -9.27 -0.62
C LEU A 317 15.75 -9.40 -1.39
N MET A 318 14.67 -9.80 -0.71
CA MET A 318 13.31 -9.73 -1.24
C MET A 318 12.45 -8.94 -0.25
N VAL A 319 11.76 -7.90 -0.71
CA VAL A 319 10.91 -7.06 0.13
C VAL A 319 9.47 -7.15 -0.35
N SER A 320 8.65 -7.98 0.30
CA SER A 320 7.25 -8.12 -0.06
C SER A 320 6.42 -8.81 1.03
N THR A 321 5.11 -8.55 1.06
CA THR A 321 4.16 -9.35 1.84
C THR A 321 4.20 -10.80 1.39
N ILE A 322 4.18 -11.76 2.32
CA ILE A 322 4.17 -13.19 1.99
C ILE A 322 2.79 -13.58 1.46
N GLU A 323 2.64 -13.61 0.13
CA GLU A 323 1.40 -13.95 -0.58
C GLU A 323 1.71 -14.60 -1.95
N PRO A 324 0.77 -15.36 -2.54
CA PRO A 324 1.03 -16.16 -3.75
C PRO A 324 1.58 -15.38 -4.94
N ARG A 325 1.00 -14.20 -5.24
CA ARG A 325 1.41 -13.41 -6.41
C ARG A 325 2.85 -12.88 -6.34
N LYS A 326 3.43 -12.81 -5.13
CA LYS A 326 4.81 -12.36 -4.93
C LYS A 326 5.84 -13.43 -5.23
N ASN A 327 5.41 -14.66 -5.53
CA ASN A 327 6.26 -15.71 -6.12
C ASN A 327 7.51 -16.11 -5.32
N HIS A 328 7.41 -16.08 -3.99
CA HIS A 328 8.48 -16.50 -3.08
C HIS A 328 9.04 -17.89 -3.41
N ALA A 329 8.16 -18.82 -3.81
CA ALA A 329 8.56 -20.19 -4.15
C ALA A 329 9.53 -20.27 -5.32
N LEU A 330 9.39 -19.40 -6.33
CA LEU A 330 10.34 -19.32 -7.45
C LEU A 330 11.70 -18.82 -6.98
N LEU A 331 11.72 -17.77 -6.15
CA LEU A 331 12.98 -17.21 -5.65
C LEU A 331 13.74 -18.22 -4.78
N ILE A 332 13.05 -18.95 -3.91
CA ILE A 332 13.70 -19.98 -3.08
C ILE A 332 14.36 -21.02 -3.98
N GLN A 333 13.65 -21.55 -4.99
CA GLN A 333 14.21 -22.56 -5.91
C GLN A 333 15.41 -22.01 -6.69
N ALA A 334 15.32 -20.79 -7.23
CA ALA A 334 16.43 -20.16 -7.95
C ALA A 334 17.65 -19.93 -7.05
N TRP A 335 17.41 -19.50 -5.81
CA TRP A 335 18.45 -19.29 -4.81
C TRP A 335 19.10 -20.61 -4.38
N GLU A 336 18.33 -21.69 -4.20
CA GLU A 336 18.86 -23.03 -3.93
C GLU A 336 19.82 -23.49 -5.04
N MET A 337 19.44 -23.30 -6.31
CA MET A 337 20.29 -23.64 -7.46
C MET A 337 21.61 -22.86 -7.44
N LEU A 338 21.57 -21.55 -7.17
CA LEU A 338 22.77 -20.73 -7.02
C LEU A 338 23.68 -21.24 -5.91
N ARG A 339 23.10 -21.60 -4.78
CA ARG A 339 23.85 -22.05 -3.61
C ARG A 339 24.53 -23.39 -3.80
N TYR A 340 23.83 -24.36 -4.38
CA TYR A 340 24.41 -25.67 -4.65
C TYR A 340 25.37 -25.65 -5.84
N GLY A 341 25.31 -24.60 -6.68
CA GLY A 341 26.25 -24.34 -7.75
C GLY A 341 27.39 -23.42 -7.34
N THR A 342 27.27 -22.14 -7.71
CA THR A 342 28.37 -21.18 -7.74
C THR A 342 28.49 -20.28 -6.50
N HIS A 343 27.46 -20.21 -5.65
CA HIS A 343 27.34 -19.21 -4.59
C HIS A 343 26.96 -19.84 -3.23
N SER A 344 27.75 -20.81 -2.75
CA SER A 344 27.44 -21.60 -1.55
C SER A 344 27.25 -20.81 -0.24
N GLN A 345 27.82 -19.60 -0.16
CA GLN A 345 27.72 -18.70 1.00
C GLN A 345 26.60 -17.65 0.88
N LEU A 346 25.90 -17.58 -0.25
CA LEU A 346 24.88 -16.57 -0.51
C LEU A 346 23.63 -16.83 0.36
N LYS A 347 23.33 -15.89 1.26
CA LYS A 347 22.15 -15.93 2.12
C LYS A 347 20.92 -15.35 1.39
N LEU A 348 19.74 -15.62 1.93
CA LEU A 348 18.49 -14.98 1.49
C LEU A 348 17.86 -14.21 2.64
N VAL A 349 17.61 -12.92 2.43
CA VAL A 349 16.89 -12.08 3.40
C VAL A 349 15.54 -11.72 2.80
N VAL A 350 14.47 -12.05 3.50
CA VAL A 350 13.08 -11.74 3.11
C VAL A 350 12.51 -10.77 4.14
N VAL A 351 12.10 -9.59 3.70
CA VAL A 351 11.45 -8.57 4.54
C VAL A 351 9.99 -8.48 4.17
N GLY A 352 9.09 -8.68 5.13
CA GLY A 352 7.67 -8.40 4.94
C GLY A 352 6.76 -9.30 5.76
N ASN A 353 5.58 -8.78 6.08
CA ASN A 353 4.65 -9.47 6.97
C ASN A 353 3.99 -10.68 6.28
N SER A 354 3.51 -11.62 7.10
CA SER A 354 2.66 -12.72 6.63
C SER A 354 1.37 -12.18 6.01
N GLY A 355 1.11 -12.52 4.74
CA GLY A 355 -0.12 -12.19 4.03
C GLY A 355 -1.17 -13.29 4.17
N TRP A 356 -1.67 -13.76 3.03
CA TRP A 356 -2.64 -14.86 2.92
C TRP A 356 -2.06 -16.01 2.10
N ASP A 357 -2.62 -17.21 2.28
CA ASP A 357 -2.21 -18.44 1.59
C ASP A 357 -0.68 -18.69 1.67
N GLN A 358 -0.09 -18.27 2.80
CA GLN A 358 1.34 -18.25 3.03
C GLN A 358 1.90 -19.59 3.54
N GLY A 359 1.04 -20.54 3.92
CA GLY A 359 1.41 -21.79 4.57
C GLY A 359 2.51 -22.56 3.83
N PRO A 360 2.36 -22.85 2.52
CA PRO A 360 3.38 -23.54 1.74
C PRO A 360 4.72 -22.78 1.66
N VAL A 361 4.67 -21.45 1.50
CA VAL A 361 5.88 -20.61 1.43
C VAL A 361 6.62 -20.59 2.78
N LEU A 362 5.89 -20.42 3.88
CA LEU A 362 6.52 -20.44 5.20
C LEU A 362 7.07 -21.83 5.56
N GLN A 363 6.49 -22.91 5.03
CA GLN A 363 7.03 -24.26 5.19
C GLN A 363 8.37 -24.43 4.44
N SER A 364 8.51 -23.88 3.23
CA SER A 364 9.78 -23.94 2.49
C SER A 364 10.87 -23.06 3.11
N PHE A 365 10.53 -22.01 3.87
CA PHE A 365 11.51 -21.22 4.63
C PHE A 365 12.15 -21.98 5.80
N ARG A 366 11.42 -22.91 6.43
CA ARG A 366 11.83 -23.55 7.71
C ARG A 366 13.22 -24.19 7.70
N PRO A 367 13.57 -25.10 6.78
CA PRO A 367 14.88 -25.76 6.82
C PRO A 367 16.03 -24.76 6.69
N TRP A 368 15.85 -23.73 5.85
CA TRP A 368 16.85 -22.70 5.61
C TRP A 368 16.97 -21.71 6.76
N ALA A 369 15.85 -21.34 7.39
CA ALA A 369 15.87 -20.51 8.57
C ALA A 369 16.54 -21.22 9.76
N ALA A 370 16.27 -22.52 9.95
CA ALA A 370 16.91 -23.34 10.98
C ALA A 370 18.42 -23.51 10.76
N ALA A 371 18.87 -23.49 9.50
CA ALA A 371 20.28 -23.54 9.14
C ALA A 371 21.00 -22.18 9.24
N GLY A 372 20.29 -21.07 9.47
CA GLY A 372 20.90 -19.73 9.46
C GLY A 372 21.28 -19.27 8.06
N GLU A 373 20.48 -19.68 7.09
CA GLU A 373 20.71 -19.50 5.66
C GLU A 373 19.68 -18.57 5.01
N LEU A 374 18.46 -18.57 5.54
CA LEU A 374 17.38 -17.67 5.17
C LEU A 374 16.90 -16.89 6.41
N PHE A 375 16.76 -15.57 6.28
CA PHE A 375 16.28 -14.69 7.34
C PHE A 375 14.98 -14.03 6.93
N TRP A 376 13.89 -14.37 7.62
CA TRP A 376 12.61 -13.69 7.46
C TRP A 376 12.48 -12.59 8.52
N LEU A 377 12.37 -11.34 8.09
CA LEU A 377 12.34 -10.14 8.93
C LEU A 377 10.97 -9.47 8.86
N ASN A 378 10.45 -9.06 10.02
CA ASN A 378 9.18 -8.33 10.13
C ASN A 378 9.39 -6.97 10.80
N ASN A 379 8.48 -6.02 10.54
CA ASN A 379 8.48 -4.69 11.17
C ASN A 379 9.84 -3.97 11.07
N VAL A 380 10.47 -4.04 9.89
CA VAL A 380 11.75 -3.36 9.61
C VAL A 380 11.47 -1.88 9.30
N PRO A 381 11.98 -0.92 10.10
CA PRO A 381 11.83 0.52 9.83
C PRO A 381 12.56 0.93 8.55
N ALA A 382 12.14 2.03 7.93
CA ALA A 382 12.71 2.51 6.67
C ALA A 382 14.24 2.71 6.70
N ALA A 383 14.79 3.24 7.81
CA ALA A 383 16.24 3.41 7.96
C ALA A 383 17.01 2.08 7.97
N GLU A 384 16.49 1.05 8.65
CA GLU A 384 17.11 -0.28 8.65
C GLU A 384 16.93 -0.97 7.29
N LEU A 385 15.76 -0.79 6.66
CA LEU A 385 15.47 -1.34 5.34
C LEU A 385 16.37 -0.71 4.26
N ARG A 386 16.65 0.59 4.33
CA ARG A 386 17.63 1.28 3.49
C ARG A 386 19.01 0.62 3.59
N ALA A 387 19.50 0.38 4.80
CA ALA A 387 20.77 -0.33 5.00
C ALA A 387 20.75 -1.74 4.41
N LEU A 388 19.63 -2.47 4.54
CA LEU A 388 19.46 -3.78 3.89
C LEU A 388 19.50 -3.68 2.36
N TYR A 389 18.87 -2.68 1.75
CA TYR A 389 18.97 -2.47 0.30
C TYR A 389 20.40 -2.16 -0.11
N THR A 390 21.06 -1.19 0.54
CA THR A 390 22.41 -0.73 0.17
C THR A 390 23.46 -1.85 0.20
N HIS A 391 23.37 -2.78 1.17
CA HIS A 391 24.36 -3.85 1.32
C HIS A 391 23.97 -5.17 0.64
N ALA A 392 22.77 -5.27 0.05
CA ALA A 392 22.36 -6.45 -0.69
C ALA A 392 23.19 -6.60 -1.98
N GLN A 393 23.49 -7.85 -2.35
CA GLN A 393 24.15 -8.14 -3.63
C GLN A 393 23.23 -7.83 -4.80
N ALA A 394 21.94 -8.14 -4.64
CA ALA A 394 20.85 -7.68 -5.48
C ALA A 394 19.53 -7.76 -4.70
N THR A 395 18.59 -6.89 -5.04
CA THR A 395 17.18 -7.04 -4.66
C THR A 395 16.45 -7.81 -5.75
N VAL A 396 15.68 -8.83 -5.36
CA VAL A 396 14.96 -9.69 -6.30
C VAL A 396 13.46 -9.45 -6.20
N CYS A 397 12.85 -9.11 -7.34
CA CYS A 397 11.43 -8.81 -7.52
C CYS A 397 10.76 -9.88 -8.40
N PRO A 398 10.43 -11.07 -7.89
CA PRO A 398 9.96 -12.20 -8.70
C PRO A 398 8.44 -12.20 -8.97
N GLY A 399 7.73 -11.10 -8.66
CA GLY A 399 6.27 -11.02 -8.68
C GLY A 399 5.62 -11.44 -10.01
N LEU A 400 4.48 -12.11 -9.94
CA LEU A 400 3.68 -12.52 -11.11
C LEU A 400 2.82 -11.38 -11.65
N ALA A 401 2.41 -10.46 -10.77
CA ALA A 401 1.66 -9.26 -11.12
C ALA A 401 1.89 -8.16 -10.09
N GLU A 402 2.12 -6.96 -10.62
CA GLU A 402 2.37 -5.75 -9.87
C GLU A 402 1.64 -4.60 -10.53
N GLY A 403 1.44 -3.51 -9.78
CA GLY A 403 1.00 -2.24 -10.35
C GLY A 403 2.14 -1.22 -10.52
N PHE A 404 3.16 -1.30 -9.66
CA PHE A 404 4.32 -0.40 -9.62
C PHE A 404 5.58 -1.09 -9.08
N ASP A 405 5.44 -1.87 -8.00
CA ASP A 405 6.52 -2.50 -7.24
C ASP A 405 7.53 -1.52 -6.61
N TYR A 406 7.18 -1.06 -5.40
CA TYR A 406 8.03 -0.22 -4.56
C TYR A 406 9.41 -0.81 -4.31
N SER A 407 9.52 -2.13 -4.15
CA SER A 407 10.74 -2.75 -3.63
C SER A 407 11.93 -2.53 -4.55
N GLY A 408 11.76 -2.68 -5.86
CA GLY A 408 12.83 -2.39 -6.82
C GLY A 408 13.15 -0.90 -6.92
N VAL A 409 12.17 0.01 -6.87
CA VAL A 409 12.46 1.46 -6.92
C VAL A 409 13.20 1.93 -5.66
N GLU A 410 12.80 1.44 -4.48
CA GLU A 410 13.48 1.71 -3.21
C GLU A 410 14.93 1.17 -3.24
N ALA A 411 15.13 -0.05 -3.75
CA ALA A 411 16.45 -0.66 -3.96
C ALA A 411 17.32 0.19 -4.91
N MET A 412 16.75 0.64 -6.03
CA MET A 412 17.41 1.52 -7.00
C MET A 412 17.84 2.85 -6.39
N LYS A 413 16.99 3.50 -5.58
CA LYS A 413 17.36 4.71 -4.84
C LYS A 413 18.51 4.46 -3.85
N CYS A 414 18.65 3.23 -3.36
CA CYS A 414 19.74 2.81 -2.47
C CYS A 414 21.01 2.33 -3.19
N ALA A 415 21.10 2.50 -4.53
CA ALA A 415 22.16 1.97 -5.38
C ALA A 415 22.35 0.44 -5.27
N CYS A 416 21.24 -0.29 -5.10
CA CYS A 416 21.22 -1.74 -5.12
C CYS A 416 20.83 -2.25 -6.53
N PRO A 417 21.59 -3.17 -7.14
CA PRO A 417 21.17 -3.85 -8.36
C PRO A 417 19.82 -4.58 -8.18
N VAL A 418 18.97 -4.53 -9.19
CA VAL A 418 17.66 -5.20 -9.18
C VAL A 418 17.62 -6.33 -10.21
N ALA A 419 17.14 -7.50 -9.79
CA ALA A 419 16.75 -8.58 -10.68
C ALA A 419 15.23 -8.78 -10.56
N ALA A 420 14.48 -8.67 -11.65
CA ALA A 420 13.02 -8.64 -11.62
C ALA A 420 12.40 -9.62 -12.61
N SER A 421 11.18 -10.04 -12.35
CA SER A 421 10.40 -10.80 -13.32
C SER A 421 10.13 -9.97 -14.59
N ASP A 422 10.14 -10.61 -15.75
CA ASP A 422 9.86 -9.99 -17.03
C ASP A 422 8.34 -9.81 -17.25
N ILE A 423 7.75 -8.89 -16.48
CA ILE A 423 6.34 -8.49 -16.58
C ILE A 423 6.24 -7.05 -17.09
N PRO A 424 5.11 -6.65 -17.72
CA PRO A 424 4.95 -5.31 -18.29
C PRO A 424 5.26 -4.17 -17.31
N VAL A 425 4.83 -4.30 -16.05
CA VAL A 425 5.07 -3.27 -15.03
C VAL A 425 6.55 -3.14 -14.69
N HIS A 426 7.30 -4.23 -14.52
CA HIS A 426 8.73 -4.12 -14.25
C HIS A 426 9.46 -3.50 -15.44
N ARG A 427 9.11 -3.88 -16.67
CA ARG A 427 9.69 -3.26 -17.88
C ARG A 427 9.41 -1.76 -17.96
N GLU A 428 8.24 -1.33 -17.54
CA GLU A 428 7.87 0.09 -17.51
C GLU A 428 8.58 0.87 -16.39
N ILE A 429 8.59 0.32 -15.18
CA ILE A 429 9.07 1.03 -13.98
C ILE A 429 10.59 0.94 -13.83
N TYR A 430 11.20 -0.20 -14.16
CA TYR A 430 12.63 -0.43 -14.01
C TYR A 430 13.40 -0.17 -15.31
N ASP A 431 12.76 -0.28 -16.47
CA ASP A 431 13.34 -0.06 -17.79
C ASP A 431 14.72 -0.74 -17.94
N GLN A 432 15.79 0.00 -18.23
CA GLN A 432 17.14 -0.58 -18.39
C GLN A 432 17.89 -0.77 -17.06
N ALA A 433 17.31 -0.38 -15.92
CA ALA A 433 17.98 -0.39 -14.61
C ALA A 433 17.85 -1.73 -13.85
N ALA A 434 17.37 -2.80 -14.50
CA ALA A 434 17.23 -4.12 -13.91
C ALA A 434 17.64 -5.24 -14.88
N VAL A 435 18.04 -6.38 -14.30
CA VAL A 435 18.12 -7.66 -15.03
C VAL A 435 16.76 -8.34 -14.96
N TYR A 436 16.33 -8.94 -16.07
CA TYR A 436 15.01 -9.58 -16.16
C TYR A 436 15.12 -11.10 -16.27
N PHE A 437 14.14 -11.80 -15.70
CA PHE A 437 13.99 -13.25 -15.81
C PHE A 437 12.53 -13.66 -15.94
N ASN A 438 12.28 -14.83 -16.52
CA ASN A 438 10.95 -15.39 -16.64
C ASN A 438 10.35 -15.74 -15.26
N ALA A 439 9.20 -15.16 -14.94
CA ALA A 439 8.46 -15.36 -13.68
C ALA A 439 7.96 -16.80 -13.44
N TYR A 440 8.13 -17.69 -14.41
CA TYR A 440 7.72 -19.10 -14.35
C TYR A 440 8.90 -20.08 -14.46
N SER A 441 10.16 -19.59 -14.49
CA SER A 441 11.35 -20.43 -14.60
C SER A 441 12.37 -20.10 -13.52
N ALA A 442 12.44 -20.96 -12.49
CA ALA A 442 13.47 -20.85 -11.45
C ALA A 442 14.89 -21.01 -12.02
N ALA A 443 15.06 -21.80 -13.09
CA ALA A 443 16.34 -21.95 -13.76
C ALA A 443 16.80 -20.66 -14.45
N ASP A 444 15.89 -19.98 -15.15
CA ASP A 444 16.17 -18.68 -15.78
C ASP A 444 16.47 -17.61 -14.73
N ALA A 445 15.69 -17.55 -13.66
CA ALA A 445 15.95 -16.67 -12.53
C ALA A 445 17.33 -16.94 -11.89
N SER A 446 17.66 -18.22 -11.64
CA SER A 446 18.98 -18.62 -11.13
C SER A 446 20.10 -18.21 -12.09
N GLN A 447 19.91 -18.39 -13.40
CA GLN A 447 20.92 -18.04 -14.39
C GLN A 447 21.15 -16.53 -14.44
N SER A 448 20.08 -15.73 -14.57
CA SER A 448 20.16 -14.28 -14.66
C SER A 448 20.75 -13.66 -13.40
N ILE A 449 20.33 -14.13 -12.21
CA ILE A 449 20.89 -13.66 -10.94
C ILE A 449 22.36 -14.11 -10.82
N GLY A 450 22.67 -15.36 -11.16
CA GLY A 450 24.04 -15.89 -11.10
C GLY A 450 25.01 -15.14 -12.01
N GLN A 451 24.58 -14.77 -13.21
CA GLN A 451 25.34 -13.91 -14.13
C GLN A 451 25.54 -12.51 -13.53
N LEU A 452 24.49 -11.90 -12.98
CA LEU A 452 24.58 -10.58 -12.34
C LEU A 452 25.58 -10.58 -11.16
N LEU A 453 25.66 -11.67 -10.40
CA LEU A 453 26.55 -11.81 -9.25
C LEU A 453 27.97 -12.26 -9.60
N SER A 454 28.23 -12.68 -10.84
CA SER A 454 29.54 -13.21 -11.22
C SER A 454 30.64 -12.13 -11.11
N PRO A 455 31.90 -12.51 -10.80
CA PRO A 455 33.01 -11.54 -10.73
C PRO A 455 33.15 -10.68 -12.00
N GLU A 456 32.90 -11.26 -13.17
CA GLU A 456 33.03 -10.63 -14.48
C GLU A 456 31.98 -9.53 -14.73
N SER A 457 30.84 -9.58 -14.03
CA SER A 457 29.72 -8.64 -14.21
C SER A 457 29.84 -7.37 -13.37
N GLN A 458 31.02 -7.03 -12.84
CA GLN A 458 31.23 -5.82 -12.04
C GLN A 458 30.80 -4.55 -12.78
N THR A 459 31.23 -4.38 -14.04
CA THR A 459 30.87 -3.23 -14.87
C THR A 459 29.35 -3.14 -15.08
N GLN A 460 28.69 -4.27 -15.31
CA GLN A 460 27.23 -4.32 -15.46
C GLN A 460 26.54 -3.90 -14.16
N ARG A 461 27.00 -4.40 -13.00
CA ARG A 461 26.45 -3.99 -11.70
C ARG A 461 26.60 -2.49 -11.48
N ASP A 462 27.76 -1.92 -11.77
CA ASP A 462 27.99 -0.49 -11.58
C ASP A 462 27.11 0.36 -12.52
N GLN A 463 26.92 -0.10 -13.76
CA GLN A 463 25.97 0.51 -14.69
C GLN A 463 24.53 0.46 -14.16
N LEU A 464 24.08 -0.71 -13.67
CA LEU A 464 22.73 -0.88 -13.12
C LEU A 464 22.51 0.01 -11.88
N ARG A 465 23.52 0.16 -11.02
CA ARG A 465 23.45 1.08 -9.87
C ARG A 465 23.24 2.53 -10.31
N MET A 466 24.01 2.98 -11.30
CA MET A 466 23.89 4.34 -11.83
C MET A 466 22.54 4.56 -12.51
N GLN A 467 22.09 3.62 -13.34
CA GLN A 467 20.78 3.68 -13.99
C GLN A 467 19.64 3.62 -12.96
N GLY A 468 19.79 2.81 -11.90
CA GLY A 468 18.83 2.73 -10.81
C GLY A 468 18.68 4.05 -10.07
N LEU A 469 19.80 4.70 -9.71
CA LEU A 469 19.76 6.02 -9.07
C LEU A 469 19.05 7.06 -9.94
N GLN A 470 19.30 7.06 -11.26
CA GLN A 470 18.60 7.94 -12.22
C GLN A 470 17.11 7.59 -12.31
N MET A 471 16.78 6.31 -12.37
CA MET A 471 15.39 5.83 -12.40
C MET A 471 14.61 6.28 -11.17
N GLY A 472 15.22 6.16 -9.98
CA GLY A 472 14.61 6.59 -8.72
C GLY A 472 14.21 8.07 -8.68
N GLN A 473 14.87 8.95 -9.45
CA GLN A 473 14.53 10.37 -9.53
C GLN A 473 13.17 10.63 -10.19
N ARG A 474 12.73 9.74 -11.08
CA ARG A 474 11.44 9.85 -11.79
C ARG A 474 10.23 9.70 -10.87
N TYR A 475 10.42 9.10 -9.70
CA TYR A 475 9.37 8.77 -8.74
C TYR A 475 9.45 9.62 -7.46
N THR A 476 10.13 10.75 -7.51
CA THR A 476 10.19 11.74 -6.41
C THR A 476 8.94 12.62 -6.38
N GLU A 477 8.69 13.27 -5.25
CA GLU A 477 7.58 14.22 -5.11
C GLU A 477 7.64 15.33 -6.17
N ASN A 478 8.83 15.88 -6.41
CA ASN A 478 9.05 16.93 -7.40
C ASN A 478 8.70 16.49 -8.83
N ALA A 479 8.89 15.21 -9.17
CA ALA A 479 8.57 14.67 -10.48
C ALA A 479 7.08 14.35 -10.65
N ILE A 480 6.41 13.92 -9.56
CA ILE A 480 5.03 13.39 -9.62
C ILE A 480 3.97 14.45 -9.33
N LEU A 481 4.18 15.35 -8.36
CA LEU A 481 3.18 16.34 -7.95
C LEU A 481 2.73 17.29 -9.07
N PRO A 482 3.59 17.74 -10.01
CA PRO A 482 3.14 18.55 -11.15
C PRO A 482 2.07 17.84 -12.02
N GLN A 483 2.14 16.52 -12.16
CA GLN A 483 1.17 15.74 -12.94
C GLN A 483 -0.21 15.72 -12.28
N TRP A 484 -0.27 15.78 -10.94
CA TRP A 484 -1.53 15.95 -10.22
C TRP A 484 -2.16 17.32 -10.47
N THR A 485 -1.37 18.39 -10.52
CA THR A 485 -1.87 19.73 -10.90
C THR A 485 -2.52 19.69 -12.28
N GLU A 486 -1.85 19.05 -13.26
CA GLU A 486 -2.37 18.92 -14.62
C GLU A 486 -3.69 18.13 -14.65
N MET A 487 -3.75 17.00 -13.92
CA MET A 487 -4.99 16.23 -13.80
C MET A 487 -6.12 17.06 -13.20
N PHE A 488 -5.87 17.76 -12.09
CA PHE A 488 -6.88 18.60 -11.43
C PHE A 488 -7.35 19.77 -12.32
N ALA A 489 -6.47 20.33 -13.14
CA ALA A 489 -6.84 21.33 -14.14
C ALA A 489 -7.82 20.78 -15.18
N ARG A 490 -7.70 19.49 -15.54
CA ARG A 490 -8.65 18.79 -16.45
C ARG A 490 -9.99 18.44 -15.79
N LEU A 491 -10.02 18.27 -14.47
CA LEU A 491 -11.27 18.01 -13.72
C LEU A 491 -12.18 19.23 -13.64
N SER A 492 -11.57 20.42 -13.63
CA SER A 492 -12.32 21.68 -13.62
C SER A 492 -13.06 21.78 -14.95
N PRO A 493 -14.41 21.90 -14.97
CA PRO A 493 -15.11 22.18 -16.21
C PRO A 493 -14.47 23.42 -16.81
N SER A 494 -14.17 23.41 -18.11
CA SER A 494 -13.88 24.65 -18.83
C SER A 494 -14.97 25.63 -18.40
N LYS A 495 -14.61 26.71 -17.70
CA LYS A 495 -15.56 27.79 -17.45
C LYS A 495 -15.98 28.31 -18.81
N ARG A 496 -17.10 27.82 -19.33
CA ARG A 496 -17.94 28.36 -20.40
C ARG A 496 -19.19 27.50 -20.54
#